data_AF-A0A2D7U3Y5-F1
#
_entry.id   AF-A0A2D7U3Y5-F1
#
_cell.length_a   1.000
_cell.length_b   1.000
_cell.length_c   1.000
_cell.angle_alpha   90.00
_cell.angle_beta   90.00
_cell.angle_gamma   90.00
#
_symmetry.space_group_name_H-M   'P 1'
#
loop_
_entity.id
_entity.type
_entity.pdbx_description
1 polymer ?
#
loop_
_entity_poly.entity_id
_entity_poly.type
_entity_poly.pdbx_seq_one_letter_code
_entity_poly.pdbx_strand_id
1 'polypeptide(L)'
;MFSTLFPLVYGAVFVFLLVQAFRMMRLSAVSPSPANTRRRTDRTGLLTTHPELLDSNGSITGEDLLVVRFPGLDQPEASIKD
;
A
#
# COMPACT_ATOMS: atom_id res chain seq x y z
N MET A 1 -38.16 -19.54 30.23
CA MET A 1 -37.64 -18.15 30.15
C MET A 1 -36.18 -18.07 29.67
N PHE A 2 -35.37 -19.14 29.75
CA PHE A 2 -33.98 -19.14 29.22
C PHE A 2 -33.88 -19.12 27.69
N SER A 3 -34.93 -19.48 26.96
CA SER A 3 -34.97 -19.51 25.50
C SER A 3 -34.84 -18.14 24.83
N THR A 4 -35.17 -17.05 25.53
CA THR A 4 -34.99 -15.67 25.03
C THR A 4 -33.56 -15.16 25.20
N LEU A 5 -32.74 -15.82 26.02
CA LEU A 5 -31.34 -15.43 26.25
C LEU A 5 -30.47 -15.81 25.04
N PHE A 6 -30.73 -16.96 24.43
CA PHE A 6 -30.02 -17.45 23.25
C PHE A 6 -30.01 -16.47 22.06
N PRO A 7 -31.15 -15.94 21.58
CA PRO A 7 -31.15 -14.98 20.47
C PRO A 7 -30.47 -13.66 20.84
N LEU A 8 -30.52 -13.27 22.11
CA LEU A 8 -29.90 -12.04 22.62
C LEU A 8 -28.36 -12.16 22.61
N VAL A 9 -27.84 -13.29 23.08
CA VAL A 9 -26.41 -13.61 23.02
C VAL A 9 -25.93 -13.71 21.56
N TYR A 10 -26.71 -14.38 20.71
CA TYR A 10 -26.36 -14.51 19.29
C TYR A 10 -26.34 -13.15 18.59
N GLY A 11 -27.32 -12.29 18.87
CA GLY A 11 -27.37 -10.92 18.37
C GLY A 11 -26.18 -10.09 18.85
N ALA A 12 -25.81 -10.20 20.12
CA ALA A 12 -24.64 -9.50 20.66
C ALA A 12 -23.33 -9.93 19.99
N VAL A 13 -23.13 -11.23 19.80
CA VAL A 13 -21.96 -11.78 19.08
C VAL A 13 -21.96 -11.30 17.62
N PHE A 14 -23.11 -11.32 16.95
CA PHE A 14 -23.24 -10.86 15.57
C PHE A 14 -22.86 -9.38 15.43
N VAL A 15 -23.41 -8.50 16.27
CA VAL A 15 -23.09 -7.06 16.25
C VAL A 15 -21.61 -6.83 16.57
N PHE A 16 -21.05 -7.56 17.53
CA PHE A 16 -19.63 -7.49 17.87
C PHE A 16 -18.73 -7.83 16.67
N LEU A 17 -19.00 -8.95 15.99
CA LEU A 17 -18.27 -9.36 14.80
C LEU A 17 -18.43 -8.35 13.65
N LEU A 18 -19.63 -7.81 13.46
CA LEU A 18 -19.92 -6.81 12.44
C LEU A 18 -19.09 -5.53 12.67
N VAL A 19 -19.05 -5.02 13.90
CA VAL A 19 -18.21 -3.87 14.27
C VAL A 19 -16.73 -4.18 14.05
N GLN A 20 -16.28 -5.38 14.43
CA GLN A 20 -14.89 -5.77 14.26
C GLN A 20 -14.47 -5.81 12.79
N ALA A 21 -15.33 -6.33 11.90
CA ALA A 21 -15.10 -6.34 10.46
C ALA A 21 -14.95 -4.90 9.90
N PHE A 22 -15.88 -4.00 10.26
CA PHE A 22 -15.78 -2.60 9.84
C PHE A 22 -14.52 -1.90 10.39
N ARG A 23 -14.12 -2.19 11.63
CA ARG A 23 -12.87 -1.65 12.21
C ARG A 23 -11.64 -2.10 11.42
N MET A 24 -11.57 -3.37 11.02
CA MET A 24 -10.46 -3.86 10.19
C MET A 24 -10.44 -3.24 8.79
N MET A 25 -11.60 -3.05 8.17
CA MET A 25 -11.70 -2.40 6.86
C MET A 25 -11.24 -0.92 6.90
N ARG A 26 -11.61 -0.17 7.95
CA ARG A 26 -11.16 1.22 8.12
C ARG A 26 -9.65 1.35 8.28
N LEU A 27 -8.99 0.36 8.87
CA LEU A 27 -7.53 0.35 9.03
C LEU A 27 -6.82 0.14 7.67
N SER A 28 -7.43 -0.63 6.77
CA SER A 28 -6.89 -0.87 5.41
C SER A 28 -7.04 0.34 4.48
N ALA A 29 -8.06 1.19 4.71
CA ALA A 29 -8.29 2.40 3.93
C ALA A 29 -7.36 3.58 4.31
N VAL A 30 -6.67 3.48 5.45
CA VAL A 30 -5.71 4.48 5.95
C VAL A 30 -4.27 3.95 5.81
N SER A 31 -4.01 3.10 4.83
CA SER A 31 -2.65 3.06 4.26
C SER A 31 -2.53 4.32 3.41
N PRO A 32 -1.67 5.30 3.76
CA PRO A 32 -1.42 6.43 2.90
C PRO A 32 -0.71 5.87 1.68
N SER A 33 -1.46 5.57 0.61
CA SER A 33 -0.87 5.47 -0.72
C SER A 33 -0.41 6.88 -1.05
N PRO A 34 0.89 7.17 -1.17
CA PRO A 34 1.36 8.46 -1.63
C PRO A 34 1.22 8.49 -3.16
N ALA A 35 -0.01 8.32 -3.65
CA ALA A 35 -0.38 8.41 -5.06
C ALA A 35 -0.35 9.86 -5.59
N ASN A 36 0.52 10.72 -5.02
CA ASN A 36 0.61 12.12 -5.41
C ASN A 36 2.02 12.58 -5.77
N THR A 37 2.93 11.65 -6.09
CA THR A 37 4.22 12.04 -6.68
C THR A 37 4.30 11.53 -8.11
N ARG A 38 4.04 12.47 -9.03
CA ARG A 38 4.32 12.42 -10.47
C ARG A 38 3.46 11.43 -11.25
N ARG A 39 2.39 11.98 -11.82
CA ARG A 39 1.67 11.47 -12.99
C ARG A 39 2.65 11.33 -14.17
N ARG A 40 3.50 10.31 -14.13
CA ARG A 40 4.31 9.87 -15.27
C ARG A 40 3.35 9.13 -16.17
N THR A 41 3.15 9.64 -17.38
CA THR A 41 2.28 9.06 -18.40
C THR A 41 2.68 7.62 -18.67
N ASP A 42 2.05 6.69 -17.97
CA ASP A 42 2.18 5.28 -18.25
C ASP A 42 1.52 5.00 -19.62
N ARG A 43 2.26 4.31 -20.49
CA ARG A 43 1.86 4.00 -21.86
C ARG A 43 0.89 2.81 -21.94
N THR A 44 0.72 2.07 -20.84
CA THR A 44 -0.16 0.90 -20.77
C THR A 44 -1.51 1.21 -20.12
N GLY A 45 -1.61 2.30 -19.37
CA GLY A 45 -2.78 2.61 -18.53
C GLY A 45 -2.89 1.71 -17.29
N LEU A 46 -1.95 0.79 -17.09
CA LEU A 46 -1.83 -0.03 -15.90
C LEU A 46 -0.78 0.58 -14.98
N LEU A 47 -1.18 0.89 -13.76
CA LEU A 47 -0.25 1.26 -12.70
C LEU A 47 0.70 0.10 -12.42
N THR A 48 1.84 0.07 -13.11
CA THR A 48 2.90 -0.90 -12.85
C THR A 48 3.88 -0.31 -11.85
N THR A 49 3.94 -0.89 -10.66
CA THR A 49 5.01 -0.64 -9.70
C THR A 49 6.08 -1.70 -9.91
N HIS A 50 7.33 -1.26 -9.95
CA HIS A 50 8.48 -2.15 -9.98
C HIS A 50 8.51 -3.07 -8.74
N PRO A 51 8.74 -4.39 -8.87
CA PRO A 51 8.65 -5.33 -7.75
C PRO A 51 9.68 -5.06 -6.65
N GLU A 52 10.84 -4.49 -6.97
CA GLU A 52 11.85 -4.06 -6.01
C GLU A 52 11.40 -2.90 -5.09
N LEU A 53 10.29 -2.23 -5.41
CA LEU A 53 9.70 -1.19 -4.57
C LEU A 53 8.65 -1.75 -3.60
N LEU A 54 8.44 -3.07 -3.58
CA LEU A 54 7.44 -3.72 -2.76
C LEU A 54 8.12 -4.55 -1.66
N ASP A 55 7.55 -4.51 -0.46
CA ASP A 55 7.96 -5.36 0.65
C ASP A 55 7.40 -6.79 0.50
N SER A 56 7.78 -7.67 1.42
CA SER A 56 7.28 -9.05 1.47
C SER A 56 5.76 -9.20 1.56
N ASN A 57 5.05 -8.14 1.94
CA ASN A 57 3.59 -8.10 2.07
C ASN A 57 2.92 -7.42 0.85
N GLY A 58 3.69 -7.04 -0.18
CA GLY A 58 3.18 -6.33 -1.36
C GLY A 58 2.80 -4.87 -1.11
N SER A 59 3.28 -4.26 -0.02
CA SER A 59 3.17 -2.82 0.25
C SER A 59 4.43 -2.09 -0.23
N ILE A 60 4.39 -0.76 -0.36
CA ILE A 60 5.60 -0.01 -0.73
C ILE A 60 6.68 -0.20 0.33
N THR A 61 7.86 -0.61 -0.11
CA THR A 61 9.00 -0.84 0.78
C THR A 61 9.52 0.49 1.34
N GLY A 62 9.78 0.51 2.65
CA GLY A 62 10.44 1.62 3.34
C GLY A 62 11.92 1.36 3.60
N GLU A 63 12.46 0.27 3.04
CA GLU A 63 13.86 -0.10 3.21
C GLU A 63 14.80 0.69 2.28
N ASP A 64 16.06 0.82 2.67
CA ASP A 64 17.07 1.46 1.84
C ASP A 64 17.38 0.59 0.61
N LEU A 65 17.05 1.10 -0.57
CA LEU A 65 17.33 0.40 -1.83
C LEU A 65 18.84 0.42 -2.14
N LEU A 66 19.39 -0.77 -2.36
CA LEU A 66 20.78 -0.91 -2.77
C LEU A 66 20.97 -0.44 -4.21
N VAL A 67 21.85 0.54 -4.39
CA VAL A 67 22.21 1.08 -5.71
C VAL A 67 23.70 0.88 -5.97
N VAL A 68 24.03 0.29 -7.11
CA VAL A 68 25.41 0.18 -7.57
C VAL A 68 25.77 1.48 -8.29
N ARG A 69 26.75 2.20 -7.76
CA ARG A 69 27.34 3.37 -8.43
C ARG A 69 28.56 2.93 -9.23
N PHE A 70 28.56 3.25 -10.52
CA PHE A 70 29.73 3.02 -11.37
C PHE A 70 30.58 4.30 -11.39
N PRO A 71 31.83 4.27 -10.90
CA PRO A 71 32.69 5.43 -10.95
C PRO A 71 32.93 5.85 -12.42
N GLY A 72 32.71 7.14 -12.71
CA GLY A 72 32.92 7.74 -14.03
C GLY A 72 31.67 7.93 -14.89
N LEU A 73 30.51 7.41 -14.49
CA LEU A 73 29.23 7.58 -15.21
C LEU A 73 28.35 8.71 -14.65
N ASP A 74 28.78 9.32 -13.54
CA ASP A 74 28.09 10.43 -12.87
C ASP A 74 28.41 11.80 -13.49
N GLN A 75 29.19 11.87 -14.58
CA GLN A 75 29.32 13.10 -15.34
C GLN A 75 28.04 13.27 -16.17
N PRO A 76 27.20 14.29 -15.90
CA PRO A 76 26.19 14.67 -16.87
C PRO A 76 26.95 14.97 -18.16
N GLU A 77 26.53 14.36 -19.28
CA GLU A 77 27.08 14.72 -20.60
C GLU A 77 27.10 16.25 -20.66
N ALA A 78 28.31 16.81 -20.63
CA ALA A 78 28.49 18.24 -20.68
C ALA A 78 27.73 18.69 -21.93
N SER A 79 26.73 19.55 -21.72
CA SER A 79 25.97 20.21 -22.77
C SER A 79 26.95 20.71 -23.83
N ILE A 80 27.13 19.93 -24.91
CA ILE A 80 27.87 20.34 -26.09
C ILE A 80 27.03 21.47 -26.68
N LYS A 81 27.40 22.71 -26.36
CA LYS A 81 26.98 23.90 -27.09
C LYS A 81 28.01 24.11 -28.18
N ASP A 82 27.63 23.78 -29.40
CA ASP A 82 28.19 24.38 -30.61
C ASP A 82 27.83 25.88 -30.67
#